data_AF-A0A7C8ENA2-F1
#
_entry.id   AF-A0A7C8ENA2-F1
#
_cell.length_a   1.000
_cell.length_b   1.000
_cell.length_c   1.000
_cell.angle_alpha   90.00
_cell.angle_beta   90.00
_cell.angle_gamma   90.00
#
_symmetry.space_group_name_H-M   'P 1'
#
loop_
_entity.id
_entity.type
_entity.pdbx_description
1 polymer ?
#
loop_
_entity_poly.entity_id
_entity_poly.type
_entity_poly.pdbx_seq_one_letter_code
_entity_poly.pdbx_strand_id
1 'polypeptide(L)'
;MRRAFTIVELLIAMGLFGMLLAASGVIFATAVKAHRTAEATSEIAQNLGAVTDRLNADFTGLRKDCPIAIWFETDDDDDNIRHDQILFFADGDFQSYRYIPPLAGNTARVYYGQANVMDIDFQANPVDRKLEESYEQADILARRQHVYFSDTSDPCAVFPRVDFANLANFSVFEDSFIPVNNDWYEYDSLSLSQWKVITSDLINGLAYNNKLITTCFDNDPCAVPGRPGIDLDNADTLHMLMTRGVGHFRIQWSYFYDGQLRWWPSTDPDGNGDDTDSDFGATGMDTDEFGIYFNMPAGVEVPLGASDWFRPEYAITQGLFFLAPDFSPQALKFTFTLYDFRGIFKDGKTFTHIVYLDD
;
A
#
# COMPACT_ATOMS: atom_id res chain seq x y z
N MET A 1 11.34 -26.65 77.55
CA MET A 1 10.00 -27.16 77.16
C MET A 1 9.71 -26.70 75.75
N ARG A 2 9.64 -27.61 74.76
CA ARG A 2 9.23 -27.26 73.40
C ARG A 2 7.70 -27.16 73.40
N ARG A 3 7.15 -25.95 73.24
CA ARG A 3 5.71 -25.76 73.02
C ARG A 3 5.40 -26.31 71.63
N ALA A 4 4.63 -27.40 71.56
CA ALA A 4 4.15 -27.93 70.30
C ALA A 4 3.06 -27.00 69.76
N PHE A 5 3.08 -26.75 68.44
CA PHE A 5 2.04 -26.00 67.75
C PHE A 5 0.69 -26.70 67.90
N THR A 6 -0.37 -25.92 68.13
CA THR A 6 -1.73 -26.44 68.16
C THR A 6 -2.23 -26.68 66.74
N ILE A 7 -3.13 -27.67 66.57
CA ILE A 7 -3.74 -27.98 65.26
C ILE A 7 -4.40 -26.76 64.62
N VAL A 8 -4.96 -25.86 65.46
CA VAL A 8 -5.61 -24.62 65.02
C VAL A 8 -4.58 -23.66 64.38
N GLU A 9 -3.41 -23.48 64.98
CA GLU A 9 -2.36 -22.63 64.43
C GLU A 9 -1.81 -23.18 63.10
N LEU A 10 -1.73 -24.51 62.95
CA LEU A 10 -1.34 -25.14 61.68
C LEU A 10 -2.36 -24.86 60.57
N LEU A 11 -3.66 -24.97 60.87
CA LEU A 11 -4.72 -24.67 59.91
C LEU A 11 -4.72 -23.19 59.47
N ILE A 12 -4.49 -22.27 60.42
CA ILE A 12 -4.36 -20.84 60.10
C ILE A 12 -3.15 -20.60 59.19
N ALA A 13 -2.00 -21.22 59.50
CA ALA A 13 -0.79 -21.07 58.69
C ALA A 13 -0.98 -21.60 57.26
N MET A 14 -1.64 -22.76 57.09
CA MET A 14 -1.98 -23.29 55.78
C MET A 14 -2.97 -22.38 55.03
N GLY A 15 -3.96 -21.82 55.72
CA GLY A 15 -4.89 -20.86 55.13
C GLY A 15 -4.20 -19.59 54.63
N LEU A 16 -3.32 -19.01 55.44
CA LEU A 16 -2.52 -17.84 55.07
C LEU A 16 -1.58 -18.13 53.90
N PHE A 17 -0.94 -19.31 53.90
CA PHE A 17 -0.09 -19.73 52.79
C PHE A 17 -0.88 -19.87 51.49
N GLY A 18 -2.08 -20.46 51.55
CA GLY A 18 -2.98 -20.56 50.40
C GLY A 18 -3.40 -19.21 49.85
N MET A 19 -3.75 -18.25 50.73
CA MET A 19 -4.07 -16.87 50.31
C MET A 19 -2.88 -16.17 49.66
N LEU A 20 -1.67 -16.36 50.21
CA LEU A 20 -0.45 -15.76 49.67
C LEU A 20 -0.13 -16.33 48.28
N LEU A 21 -0.21 -17.65 48.11
CA LEU A 21 -0.04 -18.27 46.79
C LEU A 21 -1.06 -17.78 45.77
N ALA A 22 -2.33 -17.65 46.16
CA ALA A 22 -3.38 -17.11 45.29
C ALA A 22 -3.08 -15.66 44.87
N ALA A 23 -2.69 -14.80 45.83
CA ALA A 23 -2.32 -13.42 45.54
C ALA A 23 -1.09 -13.32 44.64
N SER A 24 -0.04 -14.12 44.91
CA SER A 24 1.16 -14.18 44.07
C SER A 24 0.84 -14.66 42.65
N GLY A 25 -0.07 -15.63 42.49
CA GLY A 25 -0.53 -16.09 41.19
C GLY A 25 -1.19 -14.98 40.36
N VAL A 26 -2.06 -14.18 40.99
CA VAL A 26 -2.71 -13.04 40.33
C VAL A 26 -1.68 -11.97 39.93
N ILE A 27 -0.73 -11.65 40.81
CA ILE A 27 0.32 -10.67 40.52
C ILE A 27 1.18 -11.15 39.36
N PHE A 28 1.60 -12.42 39.38
CA PHE A 28 2.42 -13.00 38.32
C PHE A 28 1.69 -13.02 36.98
N ALA A 29 0.42 -13.45 36.96
CA ALA A 29 -0.39 -13.43 35.74
C ALA A 29 -0.54 -12.02 35.17
N THR A 30 -0.76 -11.02 36.04
CA THR A 30 -0.84 -9.61 35.65
C THR A 30 0.50 -9.11 35.10
N ALA A 31 1.62 -9.45 35.74
CA ALA A 31 2.95 -9.06 35.29
C ALA A 31 3.31 -9.68 33.92
N VAL A 32 3.00 -10.96 33.71
CA VAL A 32 3.21 -11.64 32.42
C VAL A 32 2.34 -11.01 31.33
N LYS A 33 1.08 -10.71 31.63
CA LYS A 33 0.19 -10.02 30.68
C LYS A 33 0.76 -8.64 30.30
N ALA A 34 1.15 -7.85 31.29
CA ALA A 34 1.74 -6.53 31.06
C ALA A 34 3.03 -6.60 30.23
N HIS A 35 3.90 -7.58 30.51
CA HIS A 35 5.12 -7.81 29.73
C HIS A 35 4.81 -8.12 28.26
N ARG A 36 3.88 -9.06 28.00
CA ARG A 36 3.48 -9.42 26.63
C ARG A 36 2.85 -8.23 25.88
N THR A 37 2.02 -7.45 26.55
CA THR A 37 1.44 -6.23 25.97
C THR A 37 2.54 -5.20 25.67
N ALA A 38 3.53 -5.03 26.53
CA ALA A 38 4.64 -4.11 26.29
C ALA A 38 5.51 -4.53 25.09
N GLU A 39 5.80 -5.84 24.96
CA GLU A 39 6.51 -6.37 23.79
C GLU A 39 5.73 -6.11 22.49
N ALA A 40 4.43 -6.42 22.46
CA ALA A 40 3.57 -6.18 21.29
C ALA A 40 3.48 -4.68 20.93
N THR A 41 3.36 -3.80 21.93
CA THR A 41 3.38 -2.35 21.68
C THR A 41 4.72 -1.89 21.10
N SER A 42 5.84 -2.43 21.59
CA SER A 42 7.17 -2.06 21.09
C SER A 42 7.37 -2.49 19.65
N GLU A 43 6.90 -3.67 19.27
CA GLU A 43 6.92 -4.17 17.90
C GLU A 43 6.12 -3.27 16.96
N ILE A 44 4.85 -3.01 17.29
CA ILE A 44 3.98 -2.13 16.50
C ILE A 44 4.59 -0.74 16.33
N ALA A 45 5.15 -0.16 17.40
CA ALA A 45 5.77 1.15 17.35
C ALA A 45 7.03 1.18 16.46
N GLN A 46 7.83 0.10 16.45
CA GLN A 46 8.99 -0.02 15.57
C GLN A 46 8.57 -0.12 14.11
N ASN A 47 7.58 -0.96 13.79
CA ASN A 47 7.05 -1.11 12.43
C ASN A 47 6.45 0.20 11.94
N LEU A 48 5.64 0.87 12.77
CA LEU A 48 5.08 2.18 12.46
C LEU A 48 6.18 3.20 12.18
N GLY A 49 7.19 3.29 13.05
CA GLY A 49 8.31 4.21 12.87
C GLY A 49 9.04 4.00 11.54
N ALA A 50 9.37 2.75 11.22
CA ALA A 50 10.01 2.40 9.94
C ALA A 50 9.15 2.78 8.72
N VAL A 51 7.84 2.55 8.79
CA VAL A 51 6.90 2.92 7.72
C VAL A 51 6.82 4.44 7.58
N THR A 52 6.61 5.17 8.67
CA THR A 52 6.46 6.63 8.63
C THR A 52 7.76 7.33 8.21
N ASP A 53 8.92 6.87 8.67
CA ASP A 53 10.20 7.46 8.32
C ASP A 53 10.49 7.29 6.82
N ARG A 54 10.16 6.13 6.27
CA ARG A 54 10.39 5.85 4.85
C ARG A 54 9.38 6.57 3.95
N LEU A 55 8.11 6.66 4.34
CA LEU A 55 7.13 7.51 3.66
C LEU A 55 7.60 8.96 3.64
N ASN A 56 8.02 9.51 4.78
CA ASN A 56 8.54 10.88 4.84
C ASN A 56 9.75 11.07 3.94
N ALA A 57 10.69 10.12 3.92
CA ALA A 57 11.87 10.20 3.06
C ALA A 57 11.50 10.24 1.57
N ASP A 58 10.59 9.37 1.12
CA ASP A 58 10.19 9.32 -0.29
C ASP A 58 9.35 10.55 -0.69
N PHE A 59 8.43 10.99 0.17
CA PHE A 59 7.60 12.16 -0.12
C PHE A 59 8.34 13.50 0.01
N THR A 60 9.41 13.57 0.80
CA THR A 60 10.33 14.72 0.79
C THR A 60 10.95 14.89 -0.61
N GLY A 61 11.17 13.78 -1.31
CA GLY A 61 11.65 13.74 -2.68
C GLY A 61 10.56 13.90 -3.75
N LEU A 62 9.29 14.08 -3.39
CA LEU A 62 8.18 14.00 -4.34
C LEU A 62 8.37 14.94 -5.54
N ARG A 63 8.32 14.37 -6.73
CA ARG A 63 8.32 15.11 -7.99
C ARG A 63 6.91 15.58 -8.35
N LYS A 64 6.59 16.80 -7.93
CA LYS A 64 5.29 17.46 -8.21
C LYS A 64 5.00 17.63 -9.71
N ASP A 65 6.03 17.59 -10.56
CA ASP A 65 5.93 17.71 -12.02
C ASP A 65 5.68 16.36 -12.73
N CYS A 66 5.47 15.28 -11.98
CA CYS A 66 5.22 13.94 -12.48
C CYS A 66 3.86 13.41 -11.98
N PRO A 67 3.30 12.38 -12.63
CA PRO A 67 2.03 11.80 -12.22
C PRO A 67 2.06 11.23 -10.80
N ILE A 68 0.95 11.40 -10.08
CA ILE A 68 0.65 10.68 -8.85
C ILE A 68 -0.63 9.90 -9.13
N ALA A 69 -0.65 8.60 -8.85
CA ALA A 69 -1.81 7.76 -9.02
C ALA A 69 -2.14 7.08 -7.69
N ILE A 70 -3.41 6.97 -7.35
CA ILE A 70 -3.91 6.30 -6.15
C ILE A 70 -4.98 5.33 -6.62
N TRP A 71 -4.88 4.07 -6.23
CA TRP A 71 -5.94 3.09 -6.37
C TRP A 71 -6.60 2.89 -5.02
N PHE A 72 -7.92 2.92 -4.99
CA PHE A 72 -8.75 2.64 -3.84
C PHE A 72 -9.35 1.27 -4.05
N GLU A 73 -9.25 0.43 -3.04
CA GLU A 73 -9.70 -0.96 -3.08
C GLU A 73 -10.30 -1.28 -1.71
N THR A 74 -11.52 -1.81 -1.74
CA THR A 74 -12.26 -2.27 -0.55
C THR A 74 -12.68 -3.71 -0.75
N ASP A 75 -12.62 -4.51 0.30
CA ASP A 75 -13.12 -5.88 0.24
C ASP A 75 -14.63 -5.90 0.57
N ASP A 76 -15.44 -6.32 -0.41
CA ASP A 76 -16.91 -6.41 -0.33
C ASP A 76 -17.37 -7.40 0.76
N ASP A 77 -16.56 -8.43 1.02
CA ASP A 77 -16.96 -9.57 1.82
C ASP A 77 -16.60 -9.40 3.32
N ASP A 78 -15.63 -8.54 3.66
CA ASP A 78 -15.07 -8.40 5.01
C ASP A 78 -14.95 -6.94 5.50
N ASP A 79 -15.89 -6.49 6.36
CA ASP A 79 -15.81 -5.32 7.26
C ASP A 79 -15.30 -3.98 6.66
N ASN A 80 -15.38 -3.78 5.34
CA ASN A 80 -14.80 -2.62 4.65
C ASN A 80 -13.29 -2.48 4.98
N ILE A 81 -12.58 -3.62 4.87
CA ILE A 81 -11.13 -3.65 4.85
C ILE A 81 -10.65 -2.91 3.60
N ARG A 82 -9.56 -2.17 3.76
CA ARG A 82 -9.08 -1.21 2.76
C ARG A 82 -7.66 -1.53 2.39
N HIS A 83 -7.44 -1.60 1.08
CA HIS A 83 -6.20 -2.06 0.46
C HIS A 83 -5.69 -1.04 -0.55
N ASP A 84 -5.84 0.24 -0.21
CA ASP A 84 -5.49 1.34 -1.10
C ASP A 84 -4.01 1.27 -1.50
N GLN A 85 -3.69 1.84 -2.64
CA GLN A 85 -2.37 1.78 -3.23
C GLN A 85 -2.02 3.16 -3.79
N ILE A 86 -0.75 3.50 -3.83
CA ILE A 86 -0.28 4.77 -4.38
C ILE A 86 1.01 4.57 -5.15
N LEU A 87 1.11 5.27 -6.27
CA LEU A 87 2.28 5.33 -7.11
C LEU A 87 2.63 6.79 -7.39
N PHE A 88 3.90 7.13 -7.24
CA PHE A 88 4.41 8.47 -7.48
C PHE A 88 5.88 8.43 -7.89
N PHE A 89 6.43 9.58 -8.25
CA PHE A 89 7.84 9.72 -8.58
C PHE A 89 8.53 10.55 -7.52
N ALA A 90 9.72 10.12 -7.11
CA ALA A 90 10.51 10.83 -6.09
C ALA A 90 11.96 10.92 -6.52
N ASP A 91 12.60 12.03 -6.14
CA ASP A 91 14.04 12.24 -6.19
C ASP A 91 14.66 11.83 -4.84
N GLY A 92 15.82 11.18 -4.88
CA GLY A 92 16.46 10.61 -3.69
C GLY A 92 17.57 9.63 -4.08
N ASP A 93 18.22 9.03 -3.10
CA ASP A 93 19.27 8.04 -3.35
C ASP A 93 18.65 6.64 -3.48
N PHE A 94 18.29 6.25 -4.71
CA PHE A 94 17.71 4.94 -4.98
C PHE A 94 18.76 3.98 -5.54
N GLN A 95 18.64 2.71 -5.15
CA GLN A 95 19.51 1.63 -5.59
C GLN A 95 18.70 0.37 -5.85
N SER A 96 19.10 -0.40 -6.85
CA SER A 96 18.59 -1.75 -7.03
C SER A 96 19.25 -2.71 -6.04
N TYR A 97 18.52 -3.69 -5.54
CA TYR A 97 18.95 -4.78 -4.67
C TYR A 97 19.54 -5.94 -5.45
N ARG A 98 19.01 -6.26 -6.63
CA ARG A 98 19.38 -7.47 -7.36
C ARG A 98 20.68 -7.38 -8.17
N TYR A 99 21.07 -6.19 -8.59
CA TYR A 99 22.21 -6.01 -9.49
C TYR A 99 23.53 -5.92 -8.73
N ILE A 100 24.59 -6.47 -9.33
CA ILE A 100 25.96 -6.39 -8.82
C ILE A 100 26.88 -5.85 -9.94
N PRO A 101 27.33 -4.59 -9.88
CA PRO A 101 27.03 -3.60 -8.82
C PRO A 101 25.56 -3.12 -8.85
N PRO A 102 25.04 -2.62 -7.72
CA PRO A 102 23.72 -1.99 -7.69
C PRO A 102 23.57 -0.87 -8.72
N LEU A 103 22.46 -0.87 -9.46
CA LEU A 103 22.06 0.26 -10.28
C LEU A 103 21.62 1.38 -9.35
N ALA A 104 22.31 2.52 -9.41
CA ALA A 104 22.00 3.69 -8.60
C ALA A 104 21.40 4.78 -9.48
N GLY A 105 20.38 5.47 -8.97
CA GLY A 105 19.73 6.58 -9.64
C GLY A 105 19.20 7.57 -8.63
N ASN A 106 19.08 8.82 -9.06
CA ASN A 106 18.61 9.92 -8.23
C ASN A 106 17.09 10.14 -8.28
N THR A 107 16.38 9.34 -9.10
CA THR A 107 14.94 9.40 -9.29
C THR A 107 14.42 7.98 -9.38
N ALA A 108 13.26 7.72 -8.77
CA ALA A 108 12.57 6.45 -8.88
C ALA A 108 11.05 6.63 -8.96
N ARG A 109 10.40 5.66 -9.60
CA ARG A 109 8.96 5.42 -9.40
C ARG A 109 8.79 4.62 -8.13
N VAL A 110 7.98 5.10 -7.20
CA VAL A 110 7.75 4.49 -5.90
C VAL A 110 6.29 4.07 -5.80
N TYR A 111 6.08 2.84 -5.34
CA TYR A 111 4.76 2.27 -5.08
C TYR A 111 4.65 1.92 -3.60
N TYR A 112 3.49 2.17 -3.01
CA TYR A 112 3.06 1.66 -1.71
C TYR A 112 1.69 1.03 -1.84
N GLY A 113 1.48 -0.11 -1.21
CA GLY A 113 0.20 -0.80 -1.18
C GLY A 113 0.32 -2.11 -0.41
N GLN A 114 -0.79 -2.77 -0.13
CA GLN A 114 -0.71 -4.14 0.39
C GLN A 114 -0.23 -5.10 -0.70
N ALA A 115 0.38 -6.20 -0.29
CA ALA A 115 0.88 -7.25 -1.18
C ALA A 115 0.27 -8.60 -0.84
N ASN A 116 0.21 -9.48 -1.83
CA ASN A 116 -0.17 -10.87 -1.67
C ASN A 116 1.07 -11.71 -1.35
N VAL A 117 0.94 -12.71 -0.48
CA VAL A 117 1.98 -13.75 -0.39
C VAL A 117 1.74 -14.78 -1.48
N MET A 118 2.78 -15.10 -2.23
CA MET A 118 2.70 -15.94 -3.40
C MET A 118 3.92 -16.85 -3.50
N ASP A 119 3.73 -18.07 -3.99
CA ASP A 119 4.84 -18.86 -4.53
C ASP A 119 5.10 -18.37 -5.96
N ILE A 120 6.28 -17.75 -6.17
CA ILE A 120 6.63 -17.16 -7.47
C ILE A 120 7.78 -17.94 -8.08
N ASP A 121 7.42 -18.88 -8.96
CA ASP A 121 8.39 -19.52 -9.84
C ASP A 121 8.66 -18.63 -11.06
N PHE A 122 9.66 -17.76 -10.95
CA PHE A 122 10.12 -16.91 -12.05
C PHE A 122 10.77 -17.68 -13.21
N GLN A 123 11.02 -19.00 -13.06
CA GLN A 123 11.50 -19.86 -14.14
C GLN A 123 10.36 -20.59 -14.87
N ALA A 124 9.24 -20.81 -14.19
CA ALA A 124 7.98 -21.19 -14.84
C ALA A 124 7.39 -19.98 -15.60
N ASN A 125 6.38 -20.25 -16.44
CA ASN A 125 5.72 -19.20 -17.23
C ASN A 125 5.28 -18.06 -16.28
N PRO A 126 5.65 -16.77 -16.51
CA PRO A 126 5.32 -15.64 -15.62
C PRO A 126 3.82 -15.39 -15.41
N VAL A 127 2.96 -16.21 -16.00
CA VAL A 127 1.51 -16.24 -15.79
C VAL A 127 1.11 -17.15 -14.62
N ASP A 128 1.98 -18.07 -14.18
CA ASP A 128 1.68 -19.08 -13.14
C ASP A 128 1.93 -18.55 -11.71
N ARG A 129 1.40 -17.37 -11.40
CA ARG A 129 1.28 -16.83 -10.04
C ARG A 129 0.32 -17.71 -9.24
N LYS A 130 0.76 -18.35 -8.17
CA LYS A 130 -0.12 -19.13 -7.28
C LYS A 130 -0.23 -18.45 -5.91
N LEU A 131 -1.45 -18.00 -5.60
CA LEU A 131 -1.81 -17.70 -4.22
C LEU A 131 -1.73 -19.01 -3.45
N GLU A 132 -1.02 -18.99 -2.33
CA GLU A 132 -0.97 -20.16 -1.47
C GLU A 132 -2.34 -20.35 -0.76
N GLU A 133 -2.80 -21.59 -0.62
CA GLU A 133 -4.17 -21.93 -0.17
C GLU A 133 -4.45 -21.60 1.31
N SER A 134 -3.41 -21.37 2.14
CA SER A 134 -3.54 -21.13 3.59
C SER A 134 -3.55 -19.65 3.99
N TYR A 135 -3.77 -18.74 3.04
CA TYR A 135 -3.50 -17.32 3.22
C TYR A 135 -4.80 -16.56 3.41
N GLU A 136 -5.11 -16.26 4.67
CA GLU A 136 -5.91 -15.10 5.01
C GLU A 136 -5.12 -13.88 4.49
N GLN A 137 -5.74 -13.09 3.62
CA GLN A 137 -5.17 -11.97 2.87
C GLN A 137 -3.96 -11.34 3.56
N ALA A 138 -2.82 -11.38 2.88
CA ALA A 138 -1.56 -11.09 3.50
C ALA A 138 -1.54 -9.67 4.11
N ASP A 139 -1.44 -9.63 5.44
CA ASP A 139 -1.22 -8.44 6.25
C ASP A 139 0.17 -7.84 5.97
N ILE A 140 0.51 -7.55 4.71
CA ILE A 140 1.83 -7.12 4.28
C ILE A 140 1.70 -5.80 3.57
N LEU A 141 2.42 -4.79 4.06
CA LEU A 141 2.67 -3.58 3.32
C LEU A 141 3.90 -3.79 2.44
N ALA A 142 3.75 -3.54 1.15
CA ALA A 142 4.82 -3.55 0.18
C ALA A 142 5.21 -2.13 -0.24
N ARG A 143 6.49 -1.99 -0.53
CA ARG A 143 7.06 -0.80 -1.14
C ARG A 143 7.93 -1.22 -2.32
N ARG A 144 7.52 -0.89 -3.54
CA ARG A 144 8.34 -1.12 -4.75
C ARG A 144 9.05 0.16 -5.15
N GLN A 145 10.24 0.03 -5.72
CA GLN A 145 10.93 1.15 -6.34
C GLN A 145 11.52 0.74 -7.68
N HIS A 146 11.33 1.57 -8.69
CA HIS A 146 11.94 1.41 -10.01
C HIS A 146 12.88 2.58 -10.23
N VAL A 147 14.17 2.30 -10.18
CA VAL A 147 15.23 3.29 -10.40
C VAL A 147 15.23 3.71 -11.86
N TYR A 148 15.33 5.00 -12.12
CA TYR A 148 15.56 5.47 -13.48
C TYR A 148 17.02 5.28 -13.86
N PHE A 149 17.25 4.50 -14.90
CA PHE A 149 18.59 4.20 -15.38
C PHE A 149 18.69 4.49 -16.88
N SER A 150 19.68 5.31 -17.26
CA SER A 150 19.81 5.83 -18.63
C SER A 150 20.63 4.93 -19.56
N ASP A 151 21.31 3.91 -19.03
CA ASP A 151 22.10 2.99 -19.83
C ASP A 151 21.21 1.84 -20.32
N THR A 152 20.82 1.95 -21.59
CA THR A 152 20.00 0.99 -22.32
C THR A 152 20.80 -0.20 -22.87
N SER A 153 22.10 -0.27 -22.57
CA SER A 153 22.97 -1.33 -23.10
C SER A 153 22.83 -2.67 -22.38
N ASP A 154 22.06 -2.74 -21.28
CA ASP A 154 21.74 -4.01 -20.64
C ASP A 154 20.66 -4.76 -21.46
N PRO A 155 21.00 -5.87 -22.15
CA PRO A 155 20.03 -6.67 -22.90
C PRO A 155 19.12 -7.48 -21.97
N CYS A 156 19.42 -7.53 -20.68
CA CYS A 156 18.74 -8.34 -19.70
C CYS A 156 17.85 -7.46 -18.81
N ALA A 157 16.68 -7.17 -19.38
CA ALA A 157 15.40 -7.21 -18.65
C ALA A 157 14.94 -5.91 -17.96
N VAL A 158 14.34 -5.03 -18.77
CA VAL A 158 13.78 -3.72 -18.36
C VAL A 158 12.25 -3.76 -18.20
N PHE A 159 11.68 -2.92 -17.34
CA PHE A 159 10.23 -2.68 -17.26
C PHE A 159 9.89 -1.20 -17.49
N PRO A 160 8.85 -0.87 -18.27
CA PRO A 160 8.29 -1.66 -19.36
C PRO A 160 9.22 -1.76 -20.57
N ARG A 161 9.25 -2.92 -21.23
CA ARG A 161 9.93 -3.05 -22.53
C ARG A 161 9.10 -2.40 -23.65
N VAL A 162 9.19 -1.08 -23.78
CA VAL A 162 8.45 -0.33 -24.81
C VAL A 162 9.31 -0.09 -26.04
N ASP A 163 8.84 -0.59 -27.20
CA ASP A 163 9.39 -0.18 -28.50
C ASP A 163 8.66 1.08 -29.00
N PHE A 164 9.17 2.25 -28.60
CA PHE A 164 8.64 3.54 -29.06
C PHE A 164 8.74 3.76 -30.57
N ALA A 165 9.59 3.01 -31.28
CA ALA A 165 9.67 3.11 -32.73
C ALA A 165 8.51 2.39 -33.43
N ASN A 166 7.77 1.54 -32.71
CA ASN A 166 6.71 0.70 -33.25
C ASN A 166 5.43 0.73 -32.40
N LEU A 167 5.01 1.94 -31.97
CA LEU A 167 3.77 2.17 -31.22
C LEU A 167 2.50 1.65 -31.93
N ALA A 168 2.58 1.31 -33.22
CA ALA A 168 1.48 0.73 -33.99
C ALA A 168 1.23 -0.77 -33.68
N ASN A 169 2.18 -1.48 -33.06
CA ASN A 169 2.08 -2.91 -32.73
C ASN A 169 1.84 -3.11 -31.22
N PHE A 170 0.61 -2.87 -30.78
CA PHE A 170 0.19 -3.05 -29.38
C PHE A 170 0.30 -4.50 -28.88
N SER A 171 0.32 -5.51 -29.75
CA SER A 171 0.44 -6.92 -29.33
C SER A 171 1.80 -7.28 -28.72
N VAL A 172 2.88 -6.56 -29.09
CA VAL A 172 4.21 -6.74 -28.45
C VAL A 172 4.23 -6.09 -27.05
N PHE A 173 3.31 -5.15 -26.81
CA PHE A 173 3.16 -4.43 -25.55
C PHE A 173 2.49 -5.29 -24.48
N GLU A 174 1.43 -6.03 -24.82
CA GLU A 174 0.70 -6.90 -23.88
C GLU A 174 1.55 -8.06 -23.33
N ASP A 175 2.34 -8.73 -24.18
CA ASP A 175 3.14 -9.90 -23.77
C ASP A 175 4.34 -9.55 -22.86
N SER A 176 4.76 -8.28 -22.81
CA SER A 176 5.92 -7.84 -22.03
C SER A 176 5.56 -7.08 -20.75
N PHE A 177 4.32 -6.61 -20.65
CA PHE A 177 3.83 -5.78 -19.57
C PHE A 177 2.91 -6.58 -18.63
N ILE A 178 3.53 -7.59 -18.01
CA ILE A 178 2.87 -8.51 -17.07
C ILE A 178 3.19 -8.05 -15.65
N PRO A 179 2.24 -8.07 -14.71
CA PRO A 179 2.46 -7.72 -13.30
C PRO A 179 3.71 -8.36 -12.67
N VAL A 180 4.02 -9.63 -12.99
CA VAL A 180 5.22 -10.32 -12.45
C VAL A 180 6.51 -9.62 -12.83
N ASN A 181 6.60 -9.04 -14.02
CA ASN A 181 7.77 -8.28 -14.45
C ASN A 181 7.89 -6.97 -13.65
N ASN A 182 6.76 -6.37 -13.27
CA ASN A 182 6.73 -5.17 -12.43
C ASN A 182 7.28 -5.45 -11.02
N ASP A 183 7.00 -6.63 -10.46
CA ASP A 183 7.54 -7.07 -9.16
C ASP A 183 9.02 -7.44 -9.21
N TRP A 184 9.48 -7.93 -10.36
CA TRP A 184 10.81 -8.51 -10.52
C TRP A 184 11.88 -7.52 -10.99
N TYR A 185 11.50 -6.53 -11.80
CA TYR A 185 12.43 -5.53 -12.33
C TYR A 185 12.41 -4.28 -11.48
N GLU A 186 13.59 -3.86 -11.02
CA GLU A 186 13.74 -2.74 -10.09
C GLU A 186 14.13 -1.43 -10.77
N TYR A 187 13.93 -1.32 -12.08
CA TYR A 187 14.30 -0.14 -12.86
C TYR A 187 13.33 0.11 -14.01
N ASP A 188 13.16 1.39 -14.31
CA ASP A 188 12.31 1.88 -15.40
C ASP A 188 13.14 2.08 -16.67
N SER A 189 12.73 1.47 -17.78
CA SER A 189 13.28 1.77 -19.13
C SER A 189 12.69 3.04 -19.75
N LEU A 190 11.55 3.48 -19.23
CA LEU A 190 10.95 4.73 -19.64
C LEU A 190 11.72 5.88 -19.02
N SER A 191 12.20 6.80 -19.84
CA SER A 191 12.70 8.08 -19.33
C SER A 191 11.59 8.86 -18.63
N LEU A 192 11.95 9.72 -17.68
CA LEU A 192 10.99 10.58 -17.01
C LEU A 192 10.22 11.48 -18.00
N SER A 193 10.90 11.95 -19.04
CA SER A 193 10.24 12.70 -20.13
C SER A 193 9.21 11.86 -20.88
N GLN A 194 9.44 10.55 -21.05
CA GLN A 194 8.47 9.64 -21.66
C GLN A 194 7.26 9.45 -20.74
N TRP A 195 7.47 9.22 -19.43
CA TRP A 195 6.37 9.18 -18.46
C TRP A 195 5.49 10.44 -18.49
N LYS A 196 6.10 11.60 -18.71
CA LYS A 196 5.41 12.89 -18.85
C LYS A 196 4.74 13.13 -20.22
N VAL A 197 4.88 12.24 -21.19
CA VAL A 197 4.26 12.42 -22.53
C VAL A 197 3.59 11.18 -23.08
N ILE A 198 3.56 10.09 -22.30
CA ILE A 198 2.93 8.79 -22.61
C ILE A 198 1.44 8.91 -22.98
N THR A 199 0.91 10.12 -22.90
CA THR A 199 -0.48 10.52 -22.91
C THR A 199 -1.04 11.01 -24.24
N SER A 200 -0.23 11.21 -25.28
CA SER A 200 -0.66 12.06 -26.40
C SER A 200 -1.03 11.35 -27.70
N ASP A 201 -0.54 10.13 -27.97
CA ASP A 201 -0.80 9.48 -29.26
C ASP A 201 -1.96 8.50 -29.21
N LEU A 202 -3.11 9.05 -29.59
CA LEU A 202 -4.37 8.40 -29.96
C LEU A 202 -4.24 7.55 -31.23
N ILE A 203 -3.09 6.92 -31.48
CA ILE A 203 -2.92 6.04 -32.63
C ILE A 203 -3.64 4.73 -32.27
N ASN A 204 -4.93 4.70 -32.61
CA ASN A 204 -5.90 3.59 -32.51
C ASN A 204 -6.86 3.55 -31.30
N GLY A 205 -6.95 4.62 -30.49
CA GLY A 205 -8.08 4.79 -29.56
C GLY A 205 -8.22 3.74 -28.44
N LEU A 206 -7.13 3.07 -28.04
CA LEU A 206 -7.14 2.05 -27.00
C LEU A 206 -6.13 2.36 -25.88
N ALA A 207 -6.66 2.47 -24.66
CA ALA A 207 -6.21 2.05 -23.32
C ALA A 207 -4.71 1.91 -22.95
N TYR A 208 -3.73 2.48 -23.66
CA TYR A 208 -2.30 2.36 -23.32
C TYR A 208 -2.01 2.86 -21.89
N ASN A 209 -2.51 4.05 -21.54
CA ASN A 209 -2.30 4.63 -20.21
C ASN A 209 -2.98 3.83 -19.11
N ASN A 210 -4.18 3.32 -19.41
CA ASN A 210 -4.91 2.49 -18.47
C ASN A 210 -4.12 1.20 -18.25
N LYS A 211 -3.73 0.48 -19.31
CA LYS A 211 -2.91 -0.73 -19.17
C LYS A 211 -1.61 -0.43 -18.41
N LEU A 212 -0.90 0.63 -18.79
CA LEU A 212 0.34 1.05 -18.14
C LEU A 212 0.16 1.21 -16.64
N ILE A 213 -0.77 2.06 -16.23
CA ILE A 213 -1.01 2.34 -14.81
C ILE A 213 -1.56 1.10 -14.12
N THR A 214 -2.58 0.45 -14.67
CA THR A 214 -3.21 -0.75 -14.11
C THR A 214 -2.21 -1.88 -13.84
N THR A 215 -1.26 -2.17 -14.73
CA THR A 215 -0.20 -3.14 -14.42
C THR A 215 0.81 -2.60 -13.41
N CYS A 216 1.07 -1.28 -13.38
CA CYS A 216 1.93 -0.71 -12.32
C CYS A 216 1.33 -0.88 -10.92
N PHE A 217 0.01 -1.05 -10.84
CA PHE A 217 -0.75 -1.39 -9.64
C PHE A 217 -1.08 -2.89 -9.55
N ASP A 218 -0.69 -3.71 -10.52
CA ASP A 218 -1.05 -5.13 -10.61
C ASP A 218 -2.59 -5.40 -10.72
N ASN A 219 -3.39 -4.40 -11.09
CA ASN A 219 -4.86 -4.46 -11.21
C ASN A 219 -5.36 -5.00 -12.57
N ASP A 220 -4.52 -5.73 -13.30
CA ASP A 220 -4.87 -6.24 -14.62
C ASP A 220 -5.91 -7.37 -14.50
N PRO A 221 -7.13 -7.25 -15.06
CA PRO A 221 -8.20 -8.26 -14.92
C PRO A 221 -7.85 -9.62 -15.54
N CYS A 222 -6.76 -9.70 -16.31
CA CYS A 222 -6.22 -10.94 -16.85
C CYS A 222 -5.18 -11.62 -15.93
N ALA A 223 -4.81 -11.01 -14.80
CA ALA A 223 -3.85 -11.52 -13.82
C ALA A 223 -4.52 -11.82 -12.47
N VAL A 224 -3.83 -12.54 -11.60
CA VAL A 224 -4.24 -12.77 -10.19
C VAL A 224 -4.45 -11.41 -9.52
N PRO A 225 -5.58 -11.18 -8.81
CA PRO A 225 -6.04 -9.85 -8.43
C PRO A 225 -5.00 -8.98 -7.68
N GLY A 226 -4.77 -7.80 -8.25
CA GLY A 226 -4.77 -6.49 -7.61
C GLY A 226 -3.50 -6.03 -6.89
N ARG A 227 -2.60 -6.94 -6.51
CA ARG A 227 -1.51 -6.58 -5.57
C ARG A 227 -0.17 -7.23 -5.96
N PRO A 228 0.97 -6.58 -5.62
CA PRO A 228 2.28 -7.17 -5.77
C PRO A 228 2.36 -8.55 -5.11
N GLY A 229 3.03 -9.50 -5.76
CA GLY A 229 3.32 -10.80 -5.18
C GLY A 229 4.65 -10.77 -4.43
N ILE A 230 4.65 -11.16 -3.16
CA ILE A 230 5.87 -11.38 -2.38
C ILE A 230 5.97 -12.85 -2.03
N ASP A 231 7.01 -13.50 -2.55
CA ASP A 231 7.46 -14.79 -2.05
C ASP A 231 8.39 -14.54 -0.85
N LEU A 232 8.00 -15.07 0.31
CA LEU A 232 8.73 -14.89 1.58
C LEU A 232 9.97 -15.79 1.67
N ASP A 233 10.06 -16.82 0.84
CA ASP A 233 11.20 -17.72 0.75
C ASP A 233 12.16 -17.33 -0.39
N ASN A 234 11.74 -16.43 -1.27
CA ASN A 234 12.55 -15.92 -2.38
C ASN A 234 13.15 -14.53 -2.11
N ALA A 235 14.49 -14.48 -2.05
CA ALA A 235 15.23 -13.23 -1.87
C ALA A 235 14.98 -12.19 -2.97
N ASP A 236 14.60 -12.62 -4.19
CA ASP A 236 14.35 -11.72 -5.31
C ASP A 236 13.09 -10.86 -5.09
N THR A 237 12.12 -11.27 -4.26
CA THR A 237 10.90 -10.48 -3.95
C THR A 237 10.90 -9.83 -2.58
N LEU A 238 11.75 -10.30 -1.66
CA LEU A 238 11.83 -9.77 -0.29
C LEU A 238 12.24 -8.30 -0.23
N HIS A 239 12.86 -7.75 -1.27
CA HIS A 239 13.21 -6.33 -1.34
C HIS A 239 11.98 -5.40 -1.37
N MET A 240 10.80 -5.93 -1.73
CA MET A 240 9.52 -5.19 -1.72
C MET A 240 8.83 -5.20 -0.35
N LEU A 241 9.22 -6.11 0.55
CA LEU A 241 8.60 -6.26 1.87
C LEU A 241 8.96 -5.08 2.76
N MET A 242 7.97 -4.23 3.08
CA MET A 242 8.14 -3.11 3.99
C MET A 242 7.92 -3.54 5.44
N THR A 243 6.75 -4.12 5.73
CA THR A 243 6.40 -4.64 7.06
C THR A 243 5.27 -5.65 6.95
N ARG A 244 5.20 -6.56 7.93
CA ARG A 244 4.09 -7.50 8.13
C ARG A 244 3.13 -6.96 9.20
N GLY A 245 1.98 -7.59 9.34
CA GLY A 245 0.92 -7.23 10.28
C GLY A 245 0.13 -5.99 9.87
N VAL A 246 0.06 -5.61 8.60
CA VAL A 246 -0.77 -4.47 8.13
C VAL A 246 -2.09 -4.99 7.57
N GLY A 247 -3.17 -4.90 8.34
CA GLY A 247 -4.49 -5.38 7.88
C GLY A 247 -5.30 -4.34 7.12
N HIS A 248 -5.15 -3.05 7.46
CA HIS A 248 -5.74 -1.96 6.68
C HIS A 248 -4.65 -1.02 6.21
N PHE A 249 -4.71 -0.62 4.95
CA PHE A 249 -3.96 0.49 4.41
C PHE A 249 -4.92 1.43 3.66
N ARG A 250 -5.15 2.61 4.25
CA ARG A 250 -6.09 3.62 3.75
C ARG A 250 -5.33 4.87 3.36
N ILE A 251 -5.67 5.42 2.21
CA ILE A 251 -5.13 6.67 1.67
C ILE A 251 -6.29 7.63 1.52
N GLN A 252 -6.08 8.87 1.94
CA GLN A 252 -7.01 9.96 1.68
C GLN A 252 -6.21 11.18 1.25
N TRP A 253 -6.70 11.94 0.29
CA TRP A 253 -6.09 13.20 -0.11
C TRP A 253 -6.91 14.38 0.36
N SER A 254 -6.23 15.48 0.61
CA SER A 254 -6.85 16.68 1.16
C SER A 254 -7.35 17.61 0.07
N TYR A 255 -8.49 18.26 0.31
CA TYR A 255 -8.98 19.39 -0.48
C TYR A 255 -9.67 20.41 0.40
N PHE A 256 -9.81 21.64 -0.09
CA PHE A 256 -10.57 22.67 0.62
C PHE A 256 -12.01 22.74 0.11
N TYR A 257 -12.95 22.75 1.04
CA TYR A 257 -14.36 22.99 0.78
C TYR A 257 -14.93 23.92 1.84
N ASP A 258 -15.59 25.01 1.41
CA ASP A 258 -16.16 26.05 2.28
C ASP A 258 -15.18 26.57 3.36
N GLY A 259 -13.91 26.75 2.96
CA GLY A 259 -12.84 27.21 3.86
C GLY A 259 -12.34 26.19 4.89
N GLN A 260 -12.78 24.93 4.80
CA GLN A 260 -12.35 23.82 5.66
C GLN A 260 -11.55 22.78 4.88
N LEU A 261 -10.51 22.23 5.51
CA LEU A 261 -9.77 21.09 4.97
C LEU A 261 -10.61 19.83 5.14
N ARG A 262 -10.86 19.11 4.04
CA ARG A 262 -11.56 17.83 4.00
C ARG A 262 -10.66 16.72 3.46
N TRP A 263 -11.02 15.48 3.75
CA TRP A 263 -10.30 14.27 3.33
C TRP A 263 -11.21 13.45 2.43
N TRP A 264 -10.70 13.05 1.26
CA TRP A 264 -11.42 12.22 0.31
C TRP A 264 -10.58 11.00 -0.09
N PRO A 265 -11.19 9.83 -0.32
CA PRO A 265 -12.59 9.50 -0.06
C PRO A 265 -12.80 9.22 1.45
N SER A 266 -13.94 9.59 2.01
CA SER A 266 -14.33 9.32 3.40
C SER A 266 -15.62 8.52 3.45
N THR A 267 -15.72 7.57 4.39
CA THR A 267 -16.92 6.74 4.58
C THR A 267 -18.07 7.52 5.21
N ASP A 268 -17.73 8.46 6.10
CA ASP A 268 -18.66 9.37 6.81
C ASP A 268 -18.03 10.79 6.77
N PRO A 269 -18.16 11.53 5.65
CA PRO A 269 -17.62 12.89 5.53
C PRO A 269 -18.14 13.90 6.57
N ASP A 270 -19.40 13.82 7.01
CA ASP A 270 -19.99 14.77 7.96
C ASP A 270 -19.84 14.37 9.44
N GLY A 271 -19.43 13.13 9.71
CA GLY A 271 -19.16 12.59 11.03
C GLY A 271 -20.43 12.25 11.83
N ASN A 272 -21.56 12.03 11.16
CA ASN A 272 -22.85 11.79 11.82
C ASN A 272 -23.04 10.33 12.28
N GLY A 273 -22.16 9.41 11.86
CA GLY A 273 -22.18 7.99 12.21
C GLY A 273 -23.07 7.11 11.34
N ASP A 274 -23.53 7.62 10.19
CA ASP A 274 -24.11 6.85 9.09
C ASP A 274 -23.29 7.04 7.81
N ASP A 275 -23.33 6.04 6.91
CA ASP A 275 -22.55 6.06 5.68
C ASP A 275 -23.39 6.62 4.49
N THR A 276 -24.44 7.40 4.75
CA THR A 276 -25.34 7.86 3.69
C THR A 276 -24.75 8.97 2.83
N ASP A 277 -23.75 9.67 3.34
CA ASP A 277 -22.96 10.69 2.65
C ASP A 277 -21.58 10.17 2.22
N SER A 278 -21.36 8.85 2.28
CA SER A 278 -20.10 8.21 1.88
C SER A 278 -19.62 8.67 0.51
N ASP A 279 -18.33 8.96 0.40
CA ASP A 279 -17.70 9.22 -0.89
C ASP A 279 -17.61 7.95 -1.75
N PHE A 280 -17.81 6.77 -1.14
CA PHE A 280 -17.85 5.47 -1.81
C PHE A 280 -19.26 5.21 -2.37
N GLY A 281 -19.36 4.75 -3.62
CA GLY A 281 -20.64 4.47 -4.30
C GLY A 281 -21.46 5.71 -4.71
N ALA A 282 -21.24 6.88 -4.12
CA ALA A 282 -22.00 8.10 -4.43
C ALA A 282 -21.72 8.69 -5.83
N THR A 283 -20.63 8.33 -6.48
CA THR A 283 -20.17 8.93 -7.75
C THR A 283 -20.68 8.23 -9.01
N GLY A 284 -21.56 7.22 -8.86
CA GLY A 284 -21.86 6.28 -9.96
C GLY A 284 -20.66 5.38 -10.30
N MET A 285 -19.62 5.40 -9.47
CA MET A 285 -18.58 4.38 -9.37
C MET A 285 -19.17 3.27 -8.50
N ASP A 286 -19.92 2.37 -9.15
CA ASP A 286 -20.65 1.26 -8.54
C ASP A 286 -19.67 0.11 -8.18
N THR A 287 -18.42 0.45 -7.83
CA THR A 287 -17.31 -0.50 -7.71
C THR A 287 -16.52 -0.20 -6.44
N ASP A 288 -16.26 -1.25 -5.69
CA ASP A 288 -15.41 -1.30 -4.50
C ASP A 288 -13.92 -1.05 -4.83
N GLU A 289 -13.62 -0.83 -6.12
CA GLU A 289 -12.32 -0.50 -6.64
C GLU A 289 -12.39 0.66 -7.64
N PHE A 290 -11.51 1.65 -7.49
CA PHE A 290 -11.32 2.73 -8.46
C PHE A 290 -9.99 3.45 -8.26
N GLY A 291 -9.49 4.13 -9.28
CA GLY A 291 -8.25 4.89 -9.26
C GLY A 291 -8.45 6.39 -9.54
N ILE A 292 -7.64 7.21 -8.89
CA ILE A 292 -7.51 8.66 -9.13
C ILE A 292 -6.08 8.98 -9.52
N TYR A 293 -5.89 9.86 -10.50
CA TYR A 293 -4.56 10.36 -10.84
C TYR A 293 -4.49 11.90 -10.81
N PHE A 294 -3.34 12.42 -10.45
CA PHE A 294 -2.99 13.85 -10.41
C PHE A 294 -1.81 14.11 -11.34
N ASN A 295 -1.75 15.31 -11.90
CA ASN A 295 -0.64 15.78 -12.74
C ASN A 295 -0.29 14.85 -13.92
N MET A 296 -1.28 14.11 -14.42
CA MET A 296 -1.12 13.39 -15.69
C MET A 296 -1.06 14.41 -16.84
N PRO A 297 -0.15 14.24 -17.81
CA PRO A 297 0.05 15.21 -18.88
C PRO A 297 -1.21 15.45 -19.72
N ALA A 298 -1.41 16.69 -20.18
CA ALA A 298 -2.58 17.10 -20.94
C ALA A 298 -2.84 16.19 -22.16
N GLY A 299 -4.11 15.80 -22.38
CA GLY A 299 -4.52 14.94 -23.49
C GLY A 299 -4.87 13.50 -23.09
N VAL A 300 -4.63 13.08 -21.84
CA VAL A 300 -5.20 11.82 -21.32
C VAL A 300 -6.69 11.98 -21.12
N GLU A 301 -7.48 11.73 -22.14
CA GLU A 301 -8.85 11.27 -21.92
C GLU A 301 -8.75 9.75 -21.75
N VAL A 302 -8.83 9.27 -20.50
CA VAL A 302 -9.13 7.85 -20.27
C VAL A 302 -10.59 7.69 -20.73
N PRO A 303 -10.88 6.95 -21.80
CA PRO A 303 -12.25 6.85 -22.30
C PRO A 303 -13.17 6.37 -21.19
N LEU A 304 -14.20 7.16 -20.89
CA LEU A 304 -15.31 6.78 -20.02
C LEU A 304 -15.92 5.48 -20.59
N GLY A 305 -15.51 4.34 -20.04
CA GLY A 305 -15.87 3.02 -20.56
C GLY A 305 -14.75 1.96 -20.53
N ALA A 306 -13.49 2.34 -20.30
CA ALA A 306 -12.40 1.39 -19.99
C ALA A 306 -12.17 1.19 -18.48
N SER A 307 -13.16 1.61 -17.69
CA SER A 307 -13.43 1.48 -16.25
C SER A 307 -12.30 1.82 -15.27
N ASP A 308 -12.69 2.46 -14.17
CA ASP A 308 -11.96 2.54 -12.89
C ASP A 308 -10.96 3.69 -12.70
N TRP A 309 -10.32 4.30 -13.71
CA TRP A 309 -9.45 5.48 -13.49
C TRP A 309 -10.11 6.84 -13.80
N PHE A 310 -10.10 7.75 -12.83
CA PHE A 310 -10.75 9.07 -12.92
C PHE A 310 -9.79 10.23 -12.63
N ARG A 311 -10.13 11.39 -13.19
CA ARG A 311 -9.53 12.65 -12.77
C ARG A 311 -10.20 13.16 -11.50
N PRO A 312 -9.50 13.97 -10.68
CA PRO A 312 -10.07 14.50 -9.44
C PRO A 312 -11.34 15.33 -9.71
N GLU A 313 -11.43 16.06 -10.83
CA GLU A 313 -12.62 16.83 -11.19
C GLU A 313 -13.89 16.00 -11.41
N TYR A 314 -13.76 14.70 -11.68
CA TYR A 314 -14.88 13.78 -11.87
C TYR A 314 -15.18 12.95 -10.62
N ALA A 315 -14.26 12.92 -9.66
CA ALA A 315 -14.38 12.16 -8.42
C ALA A 315 -15.32 12.82 -7.40
N ILE A 316 -15.39 14.15 -7.37
CA ILE A 316 -16.25 14.89 -6.43
C ILE A 316 -17.44 15.48 -7.21
N THR A 317 -18.31 14.62 -7.76
CA THR A 317 -19.47 15.05 -8.58
C THR A 317 -20.76 15.24 -7.78
N GLN A 318 -20.80 14.80 -6.52
CA GLN A 318 -21.90 15.01 -5.58
C GLN A 318 -21.91 16.47 -5.08
N GLY A 319 -22.40 17.38 -5.92
CA GLY A 319 -22.79 18.74 -5.54
C GLY A 319 -21.89 19.86 -6.06
N LEU A 320 -22.21 20.42 -7.25
CA LEU A 320 -21.79 21.73 -7.78
C LEU A 320 -20.29 22.13 -7.73
N PHE A 321 -19.39 21.26 -7.28
CA PHE A 321 -17.98 21.55 -7.07
C PHE A 321 -17.17 20.89 -8.18
N PHE A 322 -16.48 21.71 -8.96
CA PHE A 322 -15.53 21.25 -9.96
C PHE A 322 -14.14 21.57 -9.43
N LEU A 323 -13.34 20.55 -9.15
CA LEU A 323 -11.90 20.75 -8.97
C LEU A 323 -11.32 21.29 -10.28
N ALA A 324 -10.30 22.13 -10.15
CA ALA A 324 -9.59 22.63 -11.32
C ALA A 324 -8.88 21.45 -12.03
N PRO A 325 -8.76 21.45 -13.37
CA PRO A 325 -8.07 20.38 -14.10
C PRO A 325 -6.59 20.20 -13.73
N ASP A 326 -6.00 21.21 -13.10
CA ASP A 326 -4.63 21.24 -12.56
C ASP A 326 -4.59 21.05 -11.03
N PHE A 327 -5.68 20.53 -10.43
CA PHE A 327 -5.73 20.29 -9.00
C PHE A 327 -4.67 19.27 -8.57
N SER A 328 -3.94 19.63 -7.52
CA SER A 328 -3.04 18.75 -6.78
C SER A 328 -3.42 18.82 -5.29
N PRO A 329 -3.44 17.68 -4.58
CA PRO A 329 -3.75 17.69 -3.16
C PRO A 329 -2.63 18.36 -2.37
N GLN A 330 -2.98 19.00 -1.26
CA GLN A 330 -2.01 19.65 -0.38
C GLN A 330 -1.39 18.72 0.64
N ALA A 331 -2.07 17.62 0.96
CA ALA A 331 -1.64 16.62 1.90
C ALA A 331 -2.24 15.25 1.56
N LEU A 332 -1.53 14.21 1.94
CA LEU A 332 -1.97 12.83 1.93
C LEU A 332 -2.03 12.33 3.37
N LYS A 333 -3.11 11.64 3.71
CA LYS A 333 -3.32 11.00 5.00
C LYS A 333 -3.33 9.50 4.79
N PHE A 334 -2.36 8.84 5.42
CA PHE A 334 -2.23 7.40 5.44
C PHE A 334 -2.77 6.88 6.78
N THR A 335 -3.65 5.90 6.75
CA THR A 335 -4.16 5.25 7.96
C THR A 335 -3.89 3.75 7.87
N PHE A 336 -3.21 3.21 8.88
CA PHE A 336 -2.78 1.81 8.93
C PHE A 336 -3.35 1.14 10.16
N THR A 337 -3.80 -0.11 10.05
CA THR A 337 -4.06 -0.96 11.22
C THR A 337 -2.97 -2.01 11.32
N LEU A 338 -2.19 -1.96 12.41
CA LEU A 338 -1.06 -2.83 12.67
C LEU A 338 -1.40 -3.89 13.73
N TYR A 339 -1.15 -5.15 13.41
CA TYR A 339 -1.29 -6.32 14.28
C TYR A 339 0.08 -6.78 14.77
N ASP A 340 0.14 -7.28 16.02
CA ASP A 340 1.34 -7.91 16.54
C ASP A 340 1.41 -9.38 16.16
N PHE A 341 2.62 -9.92 15.91
CA PHE A 341 2.77 -11.32 15.48
C PHE A 341 2.24 -12.36 16.49
N ARG A 342 2.00 -11.95 17.75
CA ARG A 342 1.53 -12.83 18.82
C ARG A 342 0.03 -12.76 19.06
N GLY A 343 -0.69 -11.90 18.32
CA GLY A 343 -2.14 -11.71 18.47
C GLY A 343 -2.56 -11.21 19.85
N ILE A 344 -1.73 -10.42 20.53
CA ILE A 344 -2.06 -9.78 21.80
C ILE A 344 -3.12 -8.69 21.60
N PHE A 345 -3.03 -7.94 20.51
CA PHE A 345 -4.02 -6.97 20.05
C PHE A 345 -4.83 -7.57 18.90
N LYS A 346 -5.95 -8.22 19.26
CA LYS A 346 -6.81 -8.92 18.29
C LYS A 346 -7.39 -8.03 17.19
N ASP A 347 -7.67 -6.78 17.53
CA ASP A 347 -8.25 -5.78 16.60
C ASP A 347 -7.17 -4.89 15.99
N GLY A 348 -5.88 -5.22 16.21
CA GLY A 348 -4.75 -4.39 15.84
C GLY A 348 -4.72 -3.04 16.57
N LYS A 349 -3.89 -2.14 16.02
CA LYS A 349 -3.79 -0.73 16.42
C LYS A 349 -3.80 0.15 15.19
N THR A 350 -4.75 1.07 15.13
CA THR A 350 -4.87 2.00 14.02
C THR A 350 -4.07 3.28 14.27
N PHE A 351 -3.30 3.69 13.28
CA PHE A 351 -2.47 4.89 13.29
C PHE A 351 -2.74 5.72 12.05
N THR A 352 -2.61 7.02 12.17
CA THR A 352 -2.71 7.96 11.05
C THR A 352 -1.42 8.76 10.93
N HIS A 353 -0.88 8.83 9.73
CA HIS A 353 0.27 9.63 9.35
C HIS A 353 -0.12 10.59 8.23
N ILE A 354 0.24 11.87 8.36
CA ILE A 354 -0.08 12.89 7.36
C ILE A 354 1.22 13.41 6.75
N VAL A 355 1.27 13.43 5.43
CA VAL A 355 2.34 14.00 4.63
C VAL A 355 1.80 15.25 3.95
N TYR A 356 2.46 16.39 4.15
CA TYR A 356 2.13 17.64 3.46
C TYR A 356 2.91 17.72 2.15
N LEU A 357 2.23 18.04 1.06
CA LEU A 357 2.78 18.12 -0.30
C LEU A 357 3.12 19.56 -0.72
N ASP A 358 2.64 20.58 -0.01
CA ASP A 358 2.72 21.99 -0.40
C ASP A 358 3.83 22.80 0.31
N ASP A 359 4.80 22.14 0.95
CA ASP A 359 5.98 22.82 1.51
C ASP A 359 6.93 23.36 0.43
#